data_AF-A0A7C2RN10-F1
#
_entry.id   AF-A0A7C2RN10-F1
#
_cell.length_a   1.000
_cell.length_b   1.000
_cell.length_c   1.000
_cell.angle_alpha   90.00
_cell.angle_beta   90.00
_cell.angle_gamma   90.00
#
_symmetry.space_group_name_H-M   'P 1'
#
loop_
_entity.id
_entity.type
_entity.pdbx_description
1 polymer ?
#
loop_
_entity_poly.entity_id
_entity_poly.type
_entity_poly.pdbx_seq_one_letter_code
_entity_poly.pdbx_strand_id
1 'polypeptide(L)'
;MNFLTRTFCSVGLLALLFSCNDKATDFQKESEKDVEKKVELSEEELLDVVQKQTLKYFWDYAEPNSGMARERFHPDGNYPKNDAHVVTTGGSGFGLMAIVAGMERGFIPRDSAVARLDKIATFLDNTTRFHGAWPHWINGETGETQAFGRKDNGGDIVETSFLAQGFLVVREYLKNGSEEEKAVAAKYDELWKGIEWDWYTNNKDGIYWHWSPDYQWEMDFMIEGYNECLITYVMAASSPDHAIDAKAYHDGWARSGNITTNVEAYGIPLILKHNTGGHKGGPLFWA
;
A
#
# COMPACT_ATOMS: atom_id res chain seq x y z
N MET A 1 45.23 -44.03 51.00
CA MET A 1 44.97 -44.50 49.62
C MET A 1 44.87 -43.26 48.75
N ASN A 2 45.95 -43.00 47.98
CA ASN A 2 46.16 -42.02 46.91
C ASN A 2 45.95 -40.52 47.18
N PHE A 3 46.81 -39.59 46.77
CA PHE A 3 48.25 -39.46 46.44
C PHE A 3 48.43 -37.91 46.47
N LEU A 4 49.34 -37.35 47.29
CA LEU A 4 50.51 -36.54 46.85
C LEU A 4 50.17 -35.26 46.02
N THR A 5 50.71 -34.05 46.24
CA THR A 5 51.94 -33.60 46.93
C THR A 5 51.88 -32.08 47.13
N ARG A 6 52.39 -31.59 48.27
CA ARG A 6 52.77 -30.19 48.50
C ARG A 6 54.17 -29.95 47.93
N THR A 7 54.48 -28.80 47.32
CA THR A 7 55.78 -28.13 47.56
C THR A 7 55.71 -26.64 47.20
N PHE A 8 55.89 -25.79 48.22
CA PHE A 8 56.25 -24.38 48.12
C PHE A 8 57.78 -24.30 48.13
N CYS A 9 58.38 -23.51 47.25
CA CYS A 9 59.79 -23.15 47.34
C CYS A 9 59.96 -21.68 46.94
N SER A 10 60.58 -20.90 47.81
CA SER A 10 60.80 -19.47 47.71
C SER A 10 62.29 -19.17 47.85
N VAL A 11 62.91 -18.61 46.79
CA VAL A 11 64.21 -17.91 46.69
C VAL A 11 64.12 -17.15 45.35
N GLY A 12 64.58 -15.94 45.06
CA GLY A 12 65.41 -14.91 45.70
C GLY A 12 65.93 -14.01 44.56
N LEU A 13 65.94 -12.70 44.77
CA LEU A 13 66.76 -11.61 44.18
C LEU A 13 67.41 -11.78 42.78
N LEU A 14 67.14 -10.84 41.85
CA LEU A 14 68.19 -10.03 41.17
C LEU A 14 67.57 -8.91 40.30
N ALA A 15 68.09 -7.69 40.46
CA ALA A 15 67.84 -6.54 39.59
C ALA A 15 68.94 -6.44 38.52
N LEU A 16 68.58 -6.19 37.26
CA LEU A 16 69.48 -5.66 36.24
C LEU A 16 68.70 -4.73 35.29
N LEU A 17 69.14 -3.48 35.26
CA LEU A 17 68.76 -2.44 34.30
C LEU A 17 69.42 -2.73 32.95
N PHE A 18 68.63 -2.77 31.87
CA PHE A 18 69.10 -2.42 30.54
C PHE A 18 68.03 -1.66 29.78
N SER A 19 68.36 -0.41 29.48
CA SER A 19 67.69 0.48 28.53
C SER A 19 67.95 0.01 27.12
N CYS A 20 66.91 -0.23 26.31
CA CYS A 20 66.95 -0.10 24.86
C CYS A 20 65.55 0.26 24.34
N ASN A 21 65.56 1.24 23.45
CA ASN A 21 64.44 1.89 22.79
C ASN A 21 63.87 1.01 21.67
N ASP A 22 62.56 1.04 21.49
CA ASP A 22 61.80 1.07 20.22
C ASP A 22 60.52 0.22 20.22
N LYS A 23 59.41 0.96 20.13
CA LYS A 23 58.14 0.64 19.45
C LYS A 23 57.38 -0.63 19.89
N ALA A 24 56.43 -0.42 20.79
CA ALA A 24 55.11 -1.03 20.69
C ALA A 24 54.09 -0.07 21.30
N THR A 25 53.22 0.46 20.44
CA THR A 25 52.03 1.25 20.79
C THR A 25 51.10 0.43 21.65
N ASP A 26 51.04 0.74 22.93
CA ASP A 26 49.95 0.31 23.81
C ASP A 26 48.74 1.20 23.51
N PHE A 27 47.84 0.67 22.70
CA PHE A 27 46.50 1.22 22.45
C PHE A 27 45.74 1.21 23.79
N GLN A 28 45.96 2.26 24.59
CA GLN A 28 45.09 2.57 25.72
C GLN A 28 43.70 2.93 25.18
N LYS A 29 42.85 1.91 25.11
CA LYS A 29 41.48 1.89 25.64
C LYS A 29 40.75 3.25 25.71
N GLU A 30 40.57 3.91 24.57
CA GLU A 30 39.44 4.80 24.33
C GLU A 30 38.26 3.93 23.84
N SER A 31 37.62 3.24 24.76
CA SER A 31 36.31 2.64 24.51
C SER A 31 35.41 3.03 25.67
N GLU A 32 34.64 4.09 25.45
CA GLU A 32 33.35 4.43 26.09
C GLU A 32 33.19 5.95 26.16
N LYS A 33 32.59 6.51 25.11
CA LYS A 33 31.47 7.47 25.17
C LYS A 33 31.14 7.99 23.77
N ASP A 34 30.78 7.09 22.85
CA ASP A 34 29.75 7.46 21.87
C ASP A 34 28.41 7.32 22.59
N VAL A 35 28.06 8.37 23.34
CA VAL A 35 26.66 8.59 23.70
C VAL A 35 26.01 8.94 22.37
N GLU A 36 25.42 7.93 21.73
CA GLU A 36 24.58 8.09 20.55
C GLU A 36 23.57 9.20 20.86
N LYS A 37 23.84 10.39 20.33
CA LYS A 37 23.10 11.60 20.66
C LYS A 37 21.74 11.43 20.00
N LYS A 38 20.78 10.88 20.75
CA LYS A 38 19.41 10.65 20.30
C LYS A 38 18.85 11.98 19.80
N VAL A 39 18.77 12.15 18.49
CA VAL A 39 18.18 13.33 17.88
C VAL A 39 16.68 13.22 18.13
N GLU A 40 16.17 14.03 19.07
CA GLU A 40 14.72 14.21 19.20
C GLU A 40 14.25 15.09 18.06
N LEU A 41 13.43 14.50 17.18
CA LEU A 41 12.75 15.22 16.11
C LEU A 41 11.54 15.96 16.70
N SER A 42 11.25 17.16 16.20
CA SER A 42 9.92 17.75 16.37
C SER A 42 8.86 16.87 15.70
N GLU A 43 7.58 17.07 16.06
CA GLU A 43 6.47 16.33 15.45
C GLU A 43 6.42 16.53 13.93
N GLU A 44 6.69 17.75 13.45
CA GLU A 44 6.72 18.06 12.02
C GLU A 44 7.87 17.35 11.30
N GLU A 45 9.08 17.38 11.87
CA GLU A 45 10.23 16.65 11.32
C GLU A 45 9.99 15.13 11.33
N LEU A 46 9.35 14.59 12.38
CA LEU A 46 8.97 13.19 12.44
C LEU A 46 7.98 12.84 11.33
N LEU A 47 6.94 13.66 11.11
CA LEU A 47 5.98 13.46 10.03
C LEU A 47 6.65 13.50 8.66
N ASP A 48 7.54 14.45 8.43
CA ASP A 48 8.32 14.55 7.19
C ASP A 48 9.17 13.31 6.95
N VAL A 49 9.84 12.79 8.00
CA VAL A 49 10.62 11.54 7.91
C VAL A 49 9.72 10.36 7.58
N VAL A 50 8.59 10.22 8.27
CA VAL A 50 7.62 9.13 8.02
C VAL A 50 7.13 9.20 6.57
N GLN A 51 6.68 10.37 6.11
CA GLN A 51 6.18 10.55 4.74
C GLN A 51 7.26 10.25 3.70
N LYS A 52 8.49 10.74 3.86
CA LYS A 52 9.61 10.47 2.94
C LYS A 52 9.95 8.98 2.88
N GLN A 53 10.01 8.29 4.02
CA GLN A 53 10.34 6.86 4.03
C GLN A 53 9.20 6.01 3.47
N THR A 54 7.95 6.34 3.80
CA THR A 54 6.78 5.63 3.25
C THR A 54 6.67 5.84 1.73
N LEU A 55 6.95 7.04 1.21
CA LEU A 55 6.95 7.32 -0.22
C LEU A 55 7.89 6.38 -1.00
N LYS A 56 9.02 5.97 -0.41
CA LYS A 56 9.95 5.03 -1.07
C LYS A 56 9.31 3.71 -1.46
N TYR A 57 8.29 3.26 -0.73
CA TYR A 57 7.53 2.05 -1.11
C TYR A 57 6.94 2.16 -2.53
N PHE A 58 6.37 3.32 -2.84
CA PHE A 58 5.72 3.61 -4.12
C PHE A 58 6.67 4.19 -5.17
N TRP A 59 7.82 4.71 -4.74
CA TRP A 59 8.77 5.38 -5.61
C TRP A 59 9.98 4.49 -5.96
N ASP A 60 10.76 4.13 -4.94
CA ASP A 60 12.02 3.38 -5.05
C ASP A 60 11.76 1.87 -5.20
N TYR A 61 10.73 1.35 -4.53
CA TYR A 61 10.44 -0.08 -4.44
C TYR A 61 9.25 -0.53 -5.31
N ALA A 62 8.75 0.37 -6.17
CA ALA A 62 7.77 0.02 -7.18
C ALA A 62 8.28 -1.08 -8.13
N GLU A 63 7.37 -1.82 -8.74
CA GLU A 63 7.75 -2.79 -9.76
C GLU A 63 8.29 -2.04 -11.00
N PRO A 64 9.51 -2.37 -11.49
CA PRO A 64 10.22 -1.53 -12.44
C PRO A 64 9.61 -1.48 -13.84
N ASN A 65 8.86 -2.48 -14.30
CA ASN A 65 8.24 -2.49 -15.62
C ASN A 65 6.96 -1.65 -15.65
N SER A 66 6.04 -1.88 -14.73
CA SER A 66 4.75 -1.18 -14.60
C SER A 66 4.87 0.18 -13.92
N GLY A 67 5.82 0.35 -13.01
CA GLY A 67 5.89 1.48 -12.08
C GLY A 67 4.83 1.45 -10.97
N MET A 68 4.02 0.38 -10.90
CA MET A 68 2.93 0.21 -9.93
C MET A 68 3.43 -0.29 -8.57
N ALA A 69 2.58 -0.19 -7.56
CA ALA A 69 2.87 -0.63 -6.21
C ALA A 69 2.86 -2.16 -6.13
N ARG A 70 3.94 -2.75 -5.61
CA ARG A 70 3.98 -4.18 -5.30
C ARG A 70 2.97 -4.50 -4.21
N GLU A 71 2.40 -5.70 -4.26
CA GLU A 71 1.57 -6.25 -3.18
C GLU A 71 2.35 -6.31 -1.85
N ARG A 72 3.63 -6.71 -1.93
CA ARG A 72 4.51 -6.84 -0.76
C ARG A 72 5.94 -6.51 -1.14
N PHE A 73 6.69 -5.98 -0.17
CA PHE A 73 8.13 -5.81 -0.28
C PHE A 73 8.81 -6.45 0.94
N HIS A 74 9.64 -7.46 0.70
CA HIS A 74 10.42 -8.15 1.73
C HIS A 74 11.90 -7.75 1.59
N PRO A 75 12.46 -6.96 2.54
CA PRO A 75 13.86 -6.50 2.46
C PRO A 75 14.90 -7.62 2.50
N ASP A 76 14.55 -8.78 3.04
CA ASP A 76 15.41 -9.98 3.06
C ASP A 76 15.43 -10.73 1.71
N GLY A 77 14.61 -10.29 0.75
CA GLY A 77 14.46 -10.92 -0.56
C GLY A 77 13.73 -12.26 -0.55
N ASN A 78 13.16 -12.69 0.57
CA ASN A 78 12.50 -13.99 0.68
C ASN A 78 11.01 -13.89 0.31
N TYR A 79 10.63 -14.37 -0.87
CA TYR A 79 9.23 -14.42 -1.33
C TYR A 79 8.77 -15.87 -1.46
N PRO A 80 8.12 -16.45 -0.42
CA PRO A 80 7.72 -17.86 -0.43
C PRO A 80 6.79 -18.26 -1.58
N LYS A 81 6.04 -17.30 -2.13
CA LYS A 81 5.13 -17.48 -3.26
C LYS A 81 5.73 -17.06 -4.61
N ASN A 82 6.99 -16.62 -4.64
CA ASN A 82 7.66 -16.08 -5.81
C ASN A 82 6.87 -14.94 -6.49
N ASP A 83 6.28 -14.06 -5.68
CA ASP A 83 5.30 -13.03 -6.07
C ASP A 83 5.85 -11.60 -5.95
N ALA A 84 7.18 -11.42 -5.94
CA ALA A 84 7.82 -10.10 -5.83
C ALA A 84 7.48 -9.13 -6.97
N HIS A 85 7.06 -9.67 -8.11
CA HIS A 85 6.67 -8.92 -9.31
C HIS A 85 5.17 -8.59 -9.34
N VAL A 86 4.37 -9.13 -8.40
CA VAL A 86 2.92 -8.92 -8.37
C VAL A 86 2.63 -7.51 -7.86
N VAL A 87 1.83 -6.77 -8.63
CA VAL A 87 1.34 -5.44 -8.27
C VAL A 87 -0.15 -5.52 -7.91
N THR A 88 -0.55 -4.72 -6.93
CA THR A 88 -1.95 -4.59 -6.48
C THR A 88 -2.58 -3.33 -7.06
N THR A 89 -3.82 -3.42 -7.53
CA THR A 89 -4.53 -2.29 -8.12
C THR A 89 -4.96 -1.27 -7.08
N GLY A 90 -5.66 -1.67 -6.00
CA GLY A 90 -6.07 -0.74 -4.96
C GLY A 90 -4.88 -0.12 -4.23
N GLY A 91 -3.87 -0.93 -3.89
CA GLY A 91 -2.62 -0.42 -3.30
C GLY A 91 -1.87 0.55 -4.23
N SER A 92 -1.95 0.36 -5.55
CA SER A 92 -1.41 1.31 -6.51
C SER A 92 -2.20 2.61 -6.56
N GLY A 93 -3.51 2.58 -6.35
CA GLY A 93 -4.32 3.79 -6.15
C GLY A 93 -3.80 4.66 -5.02
N PHE A 94 -3.45 4.04 -3.88
CA PHE A 94 -2.80 4.73 -2.77
C PHE A 94 -1.42 5.28 -3.16
N GLY A 95 -0.66 4.51 -3.95
CA GLY A 95 0.63 4.93 -4.49
C GLY A 95 0.55 6.15 -5.40
N LEU A 96 -0.49 6.26 -6.24
CA LEU A 96 -0.72 7.45 -7.07
C LEU A 96 -0.89 8.71 -6.21
N MET A 97 -1.69 8.62 -5.14
CA MET A 97 -1.88 9.73 -4.20
C MET A 97 -0.60 10.06 -3.44
N ALA A 98 0.20 9.06 -3.07
CA ALA A 98 1.49 9.26 -2.43
C ALA A 98 2.49 9.97 -3.35
N ILE A 99 2.52 9.64 -4.64
CA ILE A 99 3.37 10.32 -5.65
C ILE A 99 2.97 11.79 -5.78
N VAL A 100 1.67 12.11 -5.84
CA VAL A 100 1.19 13.50 -5.87
C VAL A 100 1.62 14.26 -4.62
N ALA A 101 1.45 13.66 -3.44
CA ALA A 101 1.89 14.28 -2.18
C ALA A 101 3.42 14.49 -2.15
N GLY A 102 4.20 13.51 -2.61
CA GLY A 102 5.66 13.59 -2.69
C GLY A 102 6.14 14.69 -3.65
N MET A 103 5.44 14.89 -4.76
CA MET A 103 5.70 15.95 -5.72
C MET A 103 5.37 17.34 -5.12
N GLU A 104 4.22 17.50 -4.47
CA GLU A 104 3.84 18.76 -3.80
C GLU A 104 4.82 19.14 -2.68
N ARG A 105 5.30 18.14 -1.93
CA ARG A 105 6.30 18.33 -0.85
C ARG A 105 7.73 18.52 -1.36
N GLY A 106 7.98 18.39 -2.67
CA GLY A 106 9.32 18.44 -3.24
C GLY A 106 10.24 17.28 -2.79
N PHE A 107 9.65 16.15 -2.34
CA PHE A 107 10.41 14.96 -1.94
C PHE A 107 10.93 14.19 -3.15
N ILE A 108 10.25 14.30 -4.28
CA ILE A 108 10.64 13.74 -5.57
C ILE A 108 10.55 14.83 -6.67
N PRO A 109 11.38 14.78 -7.72
CA PRO A 109 11.31 15.75 -8.80
C PRO A 109 10.01 15.64 -9.59
N ARG A 110 9.34 16.78 -9.83
CA ARG A 110 8.06 16.88 -10.55
C ARG A 110 8.09 16.19 -11.92
N ASP A 111 9.07 16.51 -12.76
CA ASP A 111 9.18 15.93 -14.11
C ASP A 111 9.31 14.40 -14.08
N SER A 112 10.06 13.88 -13.10
CA SER A 112 10.20 12.43 -12.91
C SER A 112 8.89 11.81 -12.42
N ALA A 113 8.18 12.48 -11.51
CA ALA A 113 6.89 12.02 -11.02
C ALA A 113 5.84 11.98 -12.14
N VAL A 114 5.75 13.02 -12.97
CA VAL A 114 4.85 13.06 -14.14
C VAL A 114 5.18 11.92 -15.12
N ALA A 115 6.45 11.68 -15.41
CA ALA A 115 6.86 10.55 -16.25
C ALA A 115 6.50 9.18 -15.64
N ARG A 116 6.59 9.03 -14.30
CA ARG A 116 6.15 7.81 -13.61
C ARG A 116 4.63 7.62 -13.72
N LEU A 117 3.86 8.68 -13.53
CA LEU A 117 2.40 8.64 -13.64
C LEU A 117 1.97 8.28 -15.06
N ASP A 118 2.62 8.86 -16.08
CA ASP A 118 2.37 8.52 -17.49
C ASP A 118 2.64 7.04 -17.80
N LYS A 119 3.73 6.50 -17.25
CA LYS A 119 4.11 5.10 -17.36
C LYS A 119 3.06 4.18 -16.73
N ILE A 120 2.58 4.50 -15.53
CA ILE A 120 1.54 3.72 -14.85
C ILE A 120 0.24 3.74 -15.64
N ALA A 121 -0.20 4.92 -16.10
CA ALA A 121 -1.41 5.04 -16.92
C ALA A 121 -1.30 4.19 -18.20
N THR A 122 -0.14 4.24 -18.87
CA THR A 122 0.11 3.45 -20.09
C THR A 122 0.13 1.94 -19.81
N PHE A 123 0.69 1.50 -18.68
CA PHE A 123 0.65 0.09 -18.28
C PHE A 123 -0.79 -0.38 -18.03
N LEU A 124 -1.58 0.41 -17.31
CA LEU A 124 -2.98 0.09 -16.98
C LEU A 124 -3.88 0.04 -18.22
N ASP A 125 -3.66 0.93 -19.20
CA ASP A 125 -4.39 0.95 -20.47
C ASP A 125 -4.13 -0.30 -21.32
N ASN A 126 -2.91 -0.84 -21.24
CA ASN A 126 -2.53 -2.08 -21.94
C ASN A 126 -2.85 -3.36 -21.15
N THR A 127 -3.33 -3.25 -19.91
CA THR A 127 -3.69 -4.39 -19.08
C THR A 127 -5.10 -4.85 -19.41
N THR A 128 -5.34 -6.17 -19.43
CA THR A 128 -6.68 -6.74 -19.60
C THR A 128 -7.64 -6.18 -18.55
N ARG A 129 -8.77 -5.64 -19.01
CA ARG A 129 -9.87 -5.17 -18.17
C ARG A 129 -11.09 -6.05 -18.35
N PHE A 130 -11.89 -6.16 -17.29
CA PHE A 130 -13.08 -6.98 -17.21
C PHE A 130 -14.28 -6.06 -17.00
N HIS A 131 -14.97 -5.71 -18.09
CA HIS A 131 -15.98 -4.64 -18.07
C HIS A 131 -15.41 -3.35 -17.46
N GLY A 132 -14.26 -2.92 -17.99
CA GLY A 132 -13.57 -1.72 -17.54
C GLY A 132 -12.84 -1.81 -16.20
N ALA A 133 -13.14 -2.81 -15.35
CA ALA A 133 -12.45 -3.00 -14.07
C ALA A 133 -11.14 -3.79 -14.22
N TRP A 134 -10.19 -3.55 -13.32
CA TRP A 134 -8.95 -4.32 -13.24
C TRP A 134 -9.08 -5.46 -12.23
N PRO A 135 -8.26 -6.52 -12.36
CA PRO A 135 -8.16 -7.53 -11.32
C PRO A 135 -7.51 -6.97 -10.05
N HIS A 136 -7.65 -7.69 -8.95
CA HIS A 136 -6.96 -7.38 -7.70
C HIS A 136 -5.42 -7.36 -7.90
N TRP A 137 -4.89 -8.41 -8.53
CA TRP A 137 -3.46 -8.56 -8.80
C TRP A 137 -3.17 -8.65 -10.29
N ILE A 138 -2.08 -7.99 -10.67
CA ILE A 138 -1.52 -8.01 -12.03
C ILE A 138 -0.07 -8.45 -11.90
N ASN A 139 0.40 -9.26 -12.84
CA ASN A 139 1.84 -9.48 -13.01
C ASN A 139 2.46 -8.17 -13.54
N GLY A 140 3.25 -7.47 -12.73
CA GLY A 140 3.84 -6.18 -13.11
C GLY A 140 4.80 -6.26 -14.29
N GLU A 141 5.40 -7.42 -14.56
CA GLU A 141 6.33 -7.63 -15.67
C GLU A 141 5.60 -7.81 -17.02
N THR A 142 4.39 -8.38 -17.01
CA THR A 142 3.69 -8.79 -18.23
C THR A 142 2.36 -8.08 -18.48
N GLY A 143 1.72 -7.53 -17.44
CA GLY A 143 0.36 -7.00 -17.53
C GLY A 143 -0.73 -8.08 -17.48
N GLU A 144 -0.36 -9.35 -17.28
CA GLU A 144 -1.34 -10.45 -17.18
C GLU A 144 -2.04 -10.47 -15.82
N THR A 145 -3.31 -10.86 -15.80
CA THR A 145 -4.07 -11.07 -14.57
C THR A 145 -3.43 -12.17 -13.72
N GLN A 146 -3.10 -11.84 -12.48
CA GLN A 146 -2.68 -12.81 -11.48
C GLN A 146 -3.87 -13.13 -10.59
N ALA A 147 -4.44 -14.33 -10.70
CA ALA A 147 -5.60 -14.71 -9.91
C ALA A 147 -5.30 -14.64 -8.39
N PHE A 148 -6.17 -13.97 -7.63
CA PHE A 148 -6.08 -13.85 -6.18
C PHE A 148 -6.58 -15.12 -5.47
N GLY A 149 -7.55 -15.79 -6.11
CA GLY A 149 -8.07 -17.08 -5.71
C GLY A 149 -8.58 -17.86 -6.92
N ARG A 150 -9.02 -19.11 -6.71
CA ARG A 150 -9.42 -20.00 -7.81
C ARG A 150 -10.49 -19.39 -8.75
N LYS A 151 -11.47 -18.67 -8.21
CA LYS A 151 -12.57 -18.04 -8.95
C LYS A 151 -12.40 -16.53 -9.12
N ASP A 152 -11.37 -15.98 -8.49
CA ASP A 152 -11.08 -14.54 -8.49
C ASP A 152 -9.92 -14.28 -9.46
N ASN A 153 -10.27 -14.37 -10.75
CA ASN A 153 -9.38 -14.23 -11.90
C ASN A 153 -9.93 -13.24 -12.94
N GLY A 154 -10.83 -12.36 -12.52
CA GLY A 154 -11.48 -11.34 -13.34
C GLY A 154 -11.36 -9.97 -12.69
N GLY A 155 -12.39 -9.14 -12.85
CA GLY A 155 -12.38 -7.80 -12.27
C GLY A 155 -12.75 -7.80 -10.79
N ASP A 156 -12.01 -7.00 -10.02
CA ASP A 156 -12.29 -6.65 -8.64
C ASP A 156 -12.70 -5.17 -8.62
N ILE A 157 -13.99 -4.91 -8.40
CA ILE A 157 -14.53 -3.55 -8.49
C ILE A 157 -14.17 -2.69 -7.28
N VAL A 158 -13.87 -3.31 -6.14
CA VAL A 158 -13.46 -2.61 -4.92
C VAL A 158 -12.03 -2.10 -5.08
N GLU A 159 -11.11 -2.98 -5.48
CA GLU A 159 -9.73 -2.58 -5.78
C GLU A 159 -9.67 -1.55 -6.92
N THR A 160 -10.50 -1.74 -7.96
CA THR A 160 -10.68 -0.75 -9.02
C THR A 160 -11.16 0.60 -8.49
N SER A 161 -12.03 0.63 -7.48
CA SER A 161 -12.50 1.89 -6.89
C SER A 161 -11.43 2.63 -6.08
N PHE A 162 -10.54 1.90 -5.38
CA PHE A 162 -9.37 2.49 -4.73
C PHE A 162 -8.36 3.03 -5.75
N LEU A 163 -8.14 2.28 -6.85
CA LEU A 163 -7.32 2.72 -7.97
C LEU A 163 -7.89 4.01 -8.62
N ALA A 164 -9.19 4.02 -8.90
CA ALA A 164 -9.91 5.15 -9.46
C ALA A 164 -9.87 6.41 -8.57
N GLN A 165 -9.88 6.24 -7.24
CA GLN A 165 -9.66 7.37 -6.33
C GLN A 165 -8.31 8.05 -6.60
N GLY A 166 -7.25 7.25 -6.81
CA GLY A 166 -5.95 7.75 -7.24
C GLY A 166 -5.99 8.45 -8.60
N PHE A 167 -6.74 7.92 -9.57
CA PHE A 167 -6.89 8.54 -10.89
C PHE A 167 -7.46 9.95 -10.81
N LEU A 168 -8.54 10.14 -10.04
CA LEU A 168 -9.17 11.45 -9.89
C LEU A 168 -8.22 12.44 -9.20
N VAL A 169 -7.44 12.00 -8.20
CA VAL A 169 -6.44 12.87 -7.57
C VAL A 169 -5.37 13.30 -8.57
N VAL A 170 -4.82 12.38 -9.36
CA VAL A 170 -3.81 12.71 -10.38
C VAL A 170 -4.40 13.63 -11.45
N ARG A 171 -5.59 13.32 -11.97
CA ARG A 171 -6.29 14.13 -12.96
C ARG A 171 -6.47 15.56 -12.46
N GLU A 172 -7.06 15.73 -11.27
CA GLU A 172 -7.37 17.04 -10.72
C GLU A 172 -6.11 17.85 -10.39
N TYR A 173 -5.03 17.18 -9.98
CA TYR A 173 -3.76 17.84 -9.67
C TYR A 173 -3.03 18.32 -10.93
N LEU A 174 -3.07 17.55 -12.02
CA LEU A 174 -2.31 17.83 -13.24
C LEU A 174 -3.10 18.59 -14.34
N LYS A 175 -4.45 18.64 -14.28
CA LYS A 175 -5.30 19.17 -15.37
C LYS A 175 -5.04 20.62 -15.80
N ASN A 176 -4.42 21.44 -14.94
CA ASN A 176 -4.12 22.85 -15.23
C ASN A 176 -2.61 23.11 -15.39
N GLY A 177 -1.82 22.03 -15.51
CA GLY A 177 -0.37 22.06 -15.60
C GLY A 177 0.17 22.34 -17.00
N SER A 178 1.39 21.86 -17.24
CA SER A 178 2.02 21.85 -18.57
C SER A 178 1.21 21.01 -19.57
N GLU A 179 1.59 21.06 -20.85
CA GLU A 179 0.93 20.25 -21.87
C GLU A 179 1.16 18.74 -21.64
N GLU A 180 2.34 18.36 -21.13
CA GLU A 180 2.64 16.99 -20.72
C GLU A 180 1.77 16.56 -19.53
N GLU A 181 1.60 17.42 -18.53
CA GLU A 181 0.77 17.14 -17.36
C GLU A 181 -0.72 17.00 -17.72
N LYS A 182 -1.22 17.86 -18.60
CA LYS A 182 -2.58 17.76 -19.14
C LYS A 182 -2.80 16.46 -19.92
N ALA A 183 -1.81 16.02 -20.69
CA ALA A 183 -1.88 14.75 -21.40
C ALA A 183 -1.98 13.56 -20.43
N VAL A 184 -1.19 13.57 -19.35
CA VAL A 184 -1.29 12.55 -18.29
C VAL A 184 -2.64 12.60 -17.59
N ALA A 185 -3.13 13.80 -17.25
CA ALA A 185 -4.45 13.98 -16.64
C ALA A 185 -5.58 13.41 -17.54
N ALA A 186 -5.50 13.62 -18.86
CA ALA A 186 -6.46 13.10 -19.81
C ALA A 186 -6.47 11.56 -19.85
N LYS A 187 -5.29 10.91 -19.83
CA LYS A 187 -5.22 9.43 -19.74
C LYS A 187 -5.95 8.89 -18.51
N TYR A 188 -5.73 9.50 -17.34
CA TYR A 188 -6.43 9.07 -16.11
C TYR A 188 -7.94 9.35 -16.15
N ASP A 189 -8.39 10.40 -16.85
CA ASP A 189 -9.81 10.65 -17.08
C ASP A 189 -10.45 9.58 -17.99
N GLU A 190 -9.77 9.19 -19.06
CA GLU A 190 -10.21 8.12 -19.96
C GLU A 190 -10.27 6.76 -19.24
N LEU A 191 -9.23 6.44 -18.46
CA LEU A 191 -9.20 5.22 -17.64
C LEU A 191 -10.36 5.17 -16.63
N TRP A 192 -10.64 6.30 -15.95
CA TRP A 192 -11.76 6.42 -15.03
C TRP A 192 -13.12 6.22 -15.72
N LYS A 193 -13.35 6.91 -16.84
CA LYS A 193 -14.61 6.86 -17.58
C LYS A 193 -14.90 5.48 -18.16
N GLY A 194 -13.86 4.73 -18.52
CA GLY A 194 -13.98 3.40 -19.08
C GLY A 194 -14.34 2.29 -18.09
N ILE A 195 -14.65 2.59 -16.83
CA ILE A 195 -15.05 1.58 -15.82
C ILE A 195 -16.57 1.39 -15.88
N GLU A 196 -17.03 0.17 -16.18
CA GLU A 196 -18.45 -0.17 -16.33
C GLU A 196 -19.08 -0.53 -14.98
N TRP A 197 -19.28 0.45 -14.09
CA TRP A 197 -19.81 0.18 -12.73
C TRP A 197 -21.20 -0.46 -12.73
N ASP A 198 -22.04 -0.08 -13.69
CA ASP A 198 -23.38 -0.60 -13.87
C ASP A 198 -23.39 -2.10 -14.23
N TRP A 199 -22.35 -2.59 -14.93
CA TRP A 199 -22.17 -4.02 -15.18
C TRP A 199 -22.10 -4.81 -13.87
N TYR A 200 -21.33 -4.31 -12.89
CA TYR A 200 -21.13 -4.94 -11.59
C TYR A 200 -22.38 -4.95 -10.70
N THR A 201 -23.48 -4.35 -11.14
CA THR A 201 -24.78 -4.53 -10.47
C THR A 201 -25.41 -5.89 -10.76
N ASN A 202 -25.02 -6.55 -11.86
CA ASN A 202 -25.68 -7.76 -12.34
C ASN A 202 -27.22 -7.62 -12.42
N ASN A 203 -27.70 -6.44 -12.83
CA ASN A 203 -29.13 -6.07 -12.85
C ASN A 203 -29.83 -6.23 -11.48
N LYS A 204 -29.10 -6.01 -10.38
CA LYS A 204 -29.60 -6.02 -9.01
C LYS A 204 -29.48 -4.62 -8.39
N ASP A 205 -30.13 -4.47 -7.24
CA ASP A 205 -30.13 -3.24 -6.47
C ASP A 205 -28.92 -3.17 -5.51
N GLY A 206 -27.73 -3.45 -6.02
CA GLY A 206 -26.46 -3.46 -5.29
C GLY A 206 -25.30 -3.81 -6.21
N ILE A 207 -24.07 -3.63 -5.73
CA ILE A 207 -22.85 -3.94 -6.50
C ILE A 207 -22.27 -5.28 -6.02
N TYR A 208 -21.90 -6.14 -6.95
CA TYR A 208 -21.11 -7.34 -6.71
C TYR A 208 -19.63 -7.01 -6.78
N TRP A 209 -18.85 -7.57 -5.85
CA TRP A 209 -17.42 -7.31 -5.73
C TRP A 209 -16.64 -7.83 -6.95
N HIS A 210 -16.98 -9.01 -7.46
CA HIS A 210 -16.20 -9.69 -8.49
C HIS A 210 -17.04 -10.09 -9.68
N TRP A 211 -16.41 -10.10 -10.85
CA TRP A 211 -16.90 -10.75 -12.06
C TRP A 211 -15.75 -11.42 -12.80
N SER A 212 -15.96 -12.63 -13.32
CA SER A 212 -14.95 -13.39 -14.06
C SER A 212 -15.44 -13.80 -15.45
N PRO A 213 -14.58 -13.82 -16.49
CA PRO A 213 -14.96 -14.39 -17.79
C PRO A 213 -15.22 -15.90 -17.71
N ASP A 214 -14.54 -16.61 -16.81
CA ASP A 214 -14.62 -18.07 -16.67
C ASP A 214 -15.73 -18.49 -15.70
N TYR A 215 -15.93 -17.71 -14.63
CA TYR A 215 -16.81 -18.05 -13.51
C TYR A 215 -18.00 -17.09 -13.37
N GLN A 216 -18.11 -16.07 -14.21
CA GLN A 216 -19.17 -15.06 -14.18
C GLN A 216 -19.35 -14.48 -12.76
N TRP A 217 -20.51 -14.69 -12.17
CA TRP A 217 -20.89 -14.19 -10.84
C TRP A 217 -20.72 -15.23 -9.73
N GLU A 218 -20.04 -16.35 -9.94
CA GLU A 218 -19.93 -17.44 -8.95
C GLU A 218 -19.19 -17.08 -7.65
N MET A 219 -18.48 -15.94 -7.60
CA MET A 219 -17.97 -15.38 -6.35
C MET A 219 -19.12 -14.91 -5.43
N ASP A 220 -20.25 -14.52 -6.01
CA ASP A 220 -21.54 -14.21 -5.37
C ASP A 220 -21.41 -13.35 -4.10
N PHE A 221 -20.65 -12.26 -4.21
CA PHE A 221 -20.38 -11.37 -3.09
C PHE A 221 -20.93 -9.98 -3.37
N MET A 222 -22.17 -9.74 -2.95
CA MET A 222 -22.76 -8.39 -2.94
C MET A 222 -22.18 -7.55 -1.80
N ILE A 223 -21.79 -6.32 -2.12
CA ILE A 223 -21.19 -5.38 -1.18
C ILE A 223 -22.30 -4.69 -0.37
N GLU A 224 -22.47 -5.08 0.88
CA GLU A 224 -23.37 -4.42 1.84
C GLU A 224 -22.57 -3.66 2.90
N GLY A 225 -23.07 -2.52 3.38
CA GLY A 225 -22.40 -1.73 4.41
C GLY A 225 -22.70 -2.21 5.85
N TYR A 226 -21.88 -1.81 6.84
CA TYR A 226 -20.70 -0.92 6.71
C TYR A 226 -19.37 -1.69 6.74
N ASN A 227 -18.49 -1.36 5.79
CA ASN A 227 -17.12 -1.84 5.66
C ASN A 227 -16.27 -0.82 4.85
N GLU A 228 -15.11 -1.22 4.32
CA GLU A 228 -14.19 -0.38 3.54
C GLU A 228 -14.71 0.08 2.17
N CYS A 229 -15.82 -0.49 1.68
CA CYS A 229 -16.20 -0.40 0.27
C CYS A 229 -17.14 0.79 -0.05
N LEU A 230 -17.30 1.76 0.84
CA LEU A 230 -18.19 2.91 0.60
C LEU A 230 -17.82 3.65 -0.69
N ILE A 231 -16.51 3.82 -0.93
CA ILE A 231 -16.02 4.57 -2.09
C ILE A 231 -16.41 3.89 -3.40
N THR A 232 -16.58 2.57 -3.44
CA THR A 232 -17.05 1.84 -4.62
C THR A 232 -18.42 2.33 -5.07
N TYR A 233 -19.36 2.51 -4.14
CA TYR A 233 -20.68 3.05 -4.45
C TYR A 233 -20.65 4.54 -4.83
N VAL A 234 -19.82 5.34 -4.16
CA VAL A 234 -19.68 6.78 -4.47
C VAL A 234 -19.10 6.97 -5.87
N MET A 235 -18.06 6.21 -6.22
CA MET A 235 -17.46 6.20 -7.55
C MET A 235 -18.47 5.76 -8.60
N ALA A 236 -19.13 4.62 -8.38
CA ALA A 236 -20.15 4.11 -9.29
C ALA A 236 -21.27 5.12 -9.55
N ALA A 237 -21.76 5.82 -8.53
CA ALA A 237 -22.78 6.87 -8.69
C ALA A 237 -22.25 8.14 -9.38
N SER A 238 -20.93 8.36 -9.37
CA SER A 238 -20.27 9.53 -9.95
C SER A 238 -19.78 9.31 -11.38
N SER A 239 -19.85 8.09 -11.91
CA SER A 239 -19.45 7.79 -13.28
C SER A 239 -20.31 8.56 -14.28
N PRO A 240 -19.71 9.25 -15.26
CA PRO A 240 -20.50 9.98 -16.27
C PRO A 240 -21.15 9.05 -17.30
N ASP A 241 -20.56 7.89 -17.55
CA ASP A 241 -20.91 7.02 -18.67
C ASP A 241 -21.53 5.69 -18.22
N HIS A 242 -21.22 5.26 -16.99
CA HIS A 242 -21.59 3.95 -16.41
C HIS A 242 -22.13 4.09 -14.99
N ALA A 243 -23.01 5.07 -14.76
CA ALA A 243 -23.56 5.34 -13.44
C ALA A 243 -24.52 4.23 -12.98
N ILE A 244 -24.46 3.87 -11.70
CA ILE A 244 -25.49 3.04 -11.06
C ILE A 244 -26.74 3.86 -10.73
N ASP A 245 -27.89 3.20 -10.64
CA ASP A 245 -29.08 3.80 -10.05
C ASP A 245 -28.87 4.02 -8.53
N ALA A 246 -29.40 5.13 -7.99
CA ALA A 246 -29.31 5.44 -6.57
C ALA A 246 -29.89 4.33 -5.67
N LYS A 247 -30.83 3.54 -6.19
CA LYS A 247 -31.38 2.36 -5.53
C LYS A 247 -30.30 1.33 -5.15
N ALA A 248 -29.24 1.18 -5.95
CA ALA A 248 -28.15 0.27 -5.60
C ALA A 248 -27.44 0.69 -4.31
N TYR A 249 -27.26 2.00 -4.08
CA TYR A 249 -26.76 2.51 -2.80
C TYR A 249 -27.80 2.34 -1.68
N HIS A 250 -29.05 2.74 -1.90
CA HIS A 250 -30.04 2.76 -0.82
C HIS A 250 -30.45 1.35 -0.36
N ASP A 251 -30.60 0.41 -1.29
CA ASP A 251 -31.07 -0.94 -0.99
C ASP A 251 -29.93 -1.93 -0.80
N GLY A 252 -28.86 -1.84 -1.59
CA GLY A 252 -27.67 -2.70 -1.45
C GLY A 252 -26.77 -2.23 -0.32
N TRP A 253 -26.06 -1.11 -0.51
CA TRP A 253 -25.10 -0.61 0.48
C TRP A 253 -25.75 -0.27 1.83
N ALA A 254 -26.78 0.57 1.81
CA ALA A 254 -27.45 1.06 3.02
C ALA A 254 -28.53 0.09 3.55
N ARG A 255 -28.77 -1.02 2.86
CA ARG A 255 -29.63 -2.14 3.30
C ARG A 255 -31.05 -1.68 3.62
N SER A 256 -31.56 -0.76 2.81
CA SER A 256 -32.84 -0.06 3.03
C SER A 256 -32.96 0.55 4.44
N GLY A 257 -31.86 1.10 4.96
CA GLY A 257 -31.75 1.72 6.29
C GLY A 257 -31.14 0.83 7.38
N ASN A 258 -31.04 -0.49 7.16
CA ASN A 258 -30.49 -1.44 8.13
C ASN A 258 -28.96 -1.36 8.31
N ILE A 259 -28.29 -0.43 7.61
CA ILE A 259 -26.89 -0.06 7.87
C ILE A 259 -26.71 0.69 9.19
N THR A 260 -27.76 1.22 9.80
CA THR A 260 -27.67 1.96 11.07
C THR A 260 -27.78 1.06 12.29
N THR A 261 -27.22 1.49 13.43
CA THR A 261 -27.33 0.77 14.70
C THR A 261 -27.30 1.74 15.89
N ASN A 262 -27.78 1.27 17.05
CA ASN A 262 -27.74 2.00 18.33
C ASN A 262 -26.77 1.34 19.32
N VAL A 263 -25.85 0.51 18.82
CA VAL A 263 -24.86 -0.20 19.63
C VAL A 263 -23.82 0.80 20.15
N GLU A 264 -23.37 0.58 21.38
CA GLU A 264 -22.31 1.35 22.01
C GLU A 264 -21.10 0.47 22.31
N ALA A 265 -19.90 1.02 22.14
CA ALA A 265 -18.65 0.42 22.57
C ALA A 265 -17.90 1.42 23.45
N TYR A 266 -17.59 1.03 24.69
CA TYR A 266 -16.82 1.86 25.63
C TYR A 266 -17.43 3.25 25.92
N GLY A 267 -18.75 3.41 25.96
CA GLY A 267 -19.37 4.73 26.12
C GLY A 267 -19.54 5.52 24.81
N ILE A 268 -19.13 4.95 23.68
CA ILE A 268 -19.11 5.63 22.37
C ILE A 268 -20.13 4.98 21.43
N PRO A 269 -21.10 5.74 20.89
CA PRO A 269 -22.09 5.20 19.98
C PRO A 269 -21.47 4.83 18.62
N LEU A 270 -21.77 3.63 18.14
CA LEU A 270 -21.50 3.23 16.76
C LEU A 270 -22.75 3.53 15.93
N ILE A 271 -22.69 4.53 15.05
CA ILE A 271 -23.84 4.93 14.22
C ILE A 271 -24.11 3.92 13.10
N LEU A 272 -23.05 3.28 12.60
CA LEU A 272 -23.09 2.33 11.50
C LEU A 272 -22.88 0.89 11.99
N LYS A 273 -23.64 -0.02 11.40
CA LYS A 273 -23.56 -1.46 11.61
C LYS A 273 -22.40 -2.02 10.81
N HIS A 274 -21.27 -2.19 11.48
CA HIS A 274 -20.06 -2.78 10.89
C HIS A 274 -20.26 -4.27 10.64
N ASN A 275 -19.82 -4.77 9.49
CA ASN A 275 -19.91 -6.18 9.11
C ASN A 275 -18.85 -7.04 9.83
N THR A 276 -18.91 -7.10 11.15
CA THR A 276 -18.01 -7.91 11.98
C THR A 276 -18.76 -8.79 12.95
N GLY A 277 -18.10 -9.87 13.40
CA GLY A 277 -18.57 -10.65 14.55
C GLY A 277 -18.36 -9.85 15.84
N GLY A 278 -19.29 -8.97 16.19
CA GLY A 278 -19.26 -8.25 17.47
C GLY A 278 -19.87 -6.85 17.44
N HIS A 279 -19.53 -6.07 18.46
CA HIS A 279 -20.12 -4.75 18.76
C HIS A 279 -19.05 -3.69 19.03
N LYS A 280 -17.87 -3.82 18.42
CA LYS A 280 -16.69 -2.96 18.68
C LYS A 280 -16.15 -2.28 17.41
N GLY A 281 -17.01 -2.12 16.39
CA GLY A 281 -16.61 -1.62 15.08
C GLY A 281 -15.93 -2.70 14.22
N GLY A 282 -15.14 -2.24 13.25
CA GLY A 282 -14.33 -3.08 12.37
C GLY A 282 -12.83 -2.79 12.46
N PRO A 283 -12.02 -3.45 11.62
CA PRO A 283 -10.64 -3.05 11.40
C PRO A 283 -10.55 -1.55 11.10
N LEU A 284 -9.54 -0.87 11.66
CA LEU A 284 -9.48 0.61 11.63
C LEU A 284 -9.26 1.19 10.23
N PHE A 285 -8.85 0.39 9.25
CA PHE A 285 -8.72 0.84 7.86
C PHE A 285 -10.08 1.11 7.18
N TRP A 286 -11.20 0.75 7.81
CA TRP A 286 -12.56 1.07 7.35
C TRP A 286 -13.03 2.50 7.68
N ALA A 287 -12.27 3.22 8.51
CA ALA A 287 -12.66 4.51 9.09
C ALA A 287 -12.25 5.71 8.22
#